data_AF-A0A285X8C3-F1
#
_entry.id   AF-A0A285X8C3-F1
#
_cell.length_a   1.000
_cell.length_b   1.000
_cell.length_c   1.000
_cell.angle_alpha   90.00
_cell.angle_beta   90.00
_cell.angle_gamma   90.00
#
_symmetry.space_group_name_H-M   'P 1'
#
loop_
_entity.id
_entity.type
_entity.pdbx_description
1 polymer ?
#
loop_
_entity_poly.entity_id
_entity_poly.type
_entity_poly.pdbx_seq_one_letter_code
_entity_poly.pdbx_strand_id
1 'polypeptide(L)'
;MKYIMTIEEVRTVDEIKEFWTNEDYVQLLEKFDYPDADDTGSESLRELLFMAITDFEPSEAAGIVLRYKLGNKLTEGQIDQISNDMLLDKVCEEYPEMELQAPLFHINQLLFKAYNGKFPSSSATIIKCLITFQDEPEKNLNKEMILRILNDGLSDRNIVKRLFEEQMKGNMEFPEAEHIIWDLQNPEKDKYIITTSGNLIKKEEIISSEWEGELTVSELAS
;
A
#
# COMPACT_ATOMS: atom_id res chain seq x y z
N MET A 1 23.23 16.83 -0.98
CA MET A 1 22.22 17.93 -1.02
C MET A 1 21.53 18.03 0.32
N LYS A 2 21.54 19.21 0.95
CA LYS A 2 20.91 19.39 2.28
C LYS A 2 19.39 19.51 2.17
N TYR A 3 18.69 18.76 3.00
CA TYR A 3 17.24 18.78 3.09
C TYR A 3 16.77 19.02 4.53
N ILE A 4 15.54 19.51 4.68
CA ILE A 4 14.79 19.51 5.93
C ILE A 4 13.48 18.78 5.68
N MET A 5 13.18 17.77 6.49
CA MET A 5 11.92 17.05 6.48
C MET A 5 11.13 17.34 7.76
N THR A 6 9.86 17.72 7.61
CA THR A 6 8.93 17.94 8.72
C THR A 6 7.70 17.06 8.52
N ILE A 7 7.36 16.24 9.50
CA ILE A 7 6.14 15.42 9.54
C ILE A 7 4.97 16.29 9.98
N GLU A 8 3.99 16.48 9.09
CA GLU A 8 2.75 17.16 9.43
C GLU A 8 1.77 16.20 10.10
N GLU A 9 1.71 14.96 9.60
CA GLU A 9 0.72 13.99 10.05
C GLU A 9 1.14 12.55 9.72
N VAL A 10 0.84 11.64 10.65
CA VAL A 10 0.93 10.19 10.42
C VAL A 10 -0.36 9.52 10.86
N ARG A 11 -0.98 8.78 9.95
CA ARG A 11 -2.21 8.03 10.20
C ARG A 11 -2.02 6.56 9.84
N THR A 12 -2.56 5.70 10.68
CA THR A 12 -2.77 4.29 10.35
C THR A 12 -4.21 4.15 9.88
N VAL A 13 -4.40 3.51 8.72
CA VAL A 13 -5.71 3.28 8.12
C VAL A 13 -5.89 1.80 7.82
N ASP A 14 -7.13 1.33 7.90
CA ASP A 14 -7.50 -0.04 7.55
C ASP A 14 -8.04 -0.15 6.10
N GLU A 15 -8.10 0.97 5.37
CA GLU A 15 -8.61 1.04 4.01
C GLU A 15 -8.10 2.29 3.30
N ILE A 16 -7.84 2.14 2.00
CA ILE A 16 -7.60 3.24 1.06
C ILE A 16 -8.78 3.22 0.11
N LYS A 17 -9.69 4.17 0.26
CA LYS A 17 -11.03 4.14 -0.37
C LYS A 17 -10.96 4.33 -1.89
N GLU A 18 -9.91 4.98 -2.35
CA GLU A 18 -9.69 5.36 -3.74
C GLU A 18 -9.17 4.19 -4.60
N PHE A 19 -8.77 3.06 -3.98
CA PHE A 19 -8.21 1.92 -4.73
C PHE A 19 -9.27 1.16 -5.55
N TRP A 20 -10.45 0.95 -4.99
CA TRP A 20 -11.55 0.27 -5.68
C TRP A 20 -12.42 1.32 -6.37
N THR A 21 -12.51 1.23 -7.69
CA THR A 21 -13.34 2.13 -8.49
C THR A 21 -14.77 1.62 -8.60
N ASN A 22 -15.71 2.47 -9.03
CA ASN A 22 -17.08 2.03 -9.32
C ASN A 22 -17.09 0.93 -10.40
N GLU A 23 -16.22 1.04 -11.41
CA GLU A 23 -16.07 0.02 -12.45
C GLU A 23 -15.59 -1.31 -11.86
N ASP A 24 -14.65 -1.29 -10.90
CA ASP A 24 -14.25 -2.50 -10.20
C ASP A 24 -15.42 -3.14 -9.45
N TYR A 25 -16.25 -2.33 -8.78
CA TYR A 25 -17.40 -2.85 -8.04
C TYR A 25 -18.44 -3.50 -8.97
N VAL A 26 -18.74 -2.88 -10.11
CA VAL A 26 -19.66 -3.43 -11.11
C VAL A 26 -19.14 -4.75 -11.67
N GLN A 27 -17.87 -4.80 -12.09
CA GLN A 27 -17.27 -6.02 -12.63
C GLN A 27 -17.17 -7.15 -11.58
N LEU A 28 -16.94 -6.81 -10.31
CA LEU A 28 -16.97 -7.79 -9.23
C LEU A 28 -18.39 -8.30 -8.99
N LEU A 29 -19.40 -7.44 -8.98
CA LEU A 29 -20.81 -7.83 -8.84
C LEU A 29 -21.22 -8.83 -9.93
N GLU A 30 -20.85 -8.58 -11.19
CA GLU A 30 -21.08 -9.53 -12.28
C GLU A 30 -20.41 -10.89 -12.02
N LYS A 31 -19.19 -10.91 -11.46
CA LYS A 31 -18.46 -12.14 -11.13
C LYS A 31 -19.03 -12.90 -9.93
N PHE A 32 -19.79 -12.21 -9.09
CA PHE A 32 -20.55 -12.78 -7.98
C PHE A 32 -22.01 -13.09 -8.36
N ASP A 33 -22.29 -13.25 -9.66
CA ASP A 33 -23.61 -13.58 -10.20
C ASP A 33 -24.72 -12.59 -9.79
N TYR A 34 -24.35 -11.32 -9.60
CA TYR A 34 -25.26 -10.21 -9.33
C TYR A 34 -25.36 -9.30 -10.59
N PRO A 35 -26.17 -9.68 -11.60
CA PRO A 35 -26.32 -8.90 -12.83
C PRO A 35 -27.08 -7.59 -12.59
N ASP A 36 -26.99 -6.67 -13.55
CA ASP A 36 -27.73 -5.38 -13.59
C ASP A 36 -27.41 -4.41 -12.43
N ALA A 37 -26.21 -4.53 -11.85
CA ALA A 37 -25.72 -3.66 -10.78
C ALA A 37 -25.74 -2.15 -11.12
N ASP A 38 -25.63 -1.81 -12.41
CA ASP A 38 -25.62 -0.43 -12.91
C ASP A 38 -26.98 0.28 -12.78
N ASP A 39 -28.09 -0.45 -12.53
CA ASP A 39 -29.47 0.08 -12.48
C ASP A 39 -30.07 0.05 -11.05
N THR A 40 -29.24 -0.07 -10.02
CA THR A 40 -29.65 -0.45 -8.65
C THR A 40 -30.19 0.67 -7.74
N GLY A 41 -30.51 1.84 -8.29
CA GLY A 41 -31.22 2.89 -7.53
C GLY A 41 -30.36 3.61 -6.48
N SER A 42 -30.72 3.50 -5.18
CA SER A 42 -30.12 4.30 -4.08
C SER A 42 -29.07 3.58 -3.23
N GLU A 43 -28.88 2.28 -3.42
CA GLU A 43 -27.88 1.51 -2.66
C GLU A 43 -26.48 1.76 -3.22
N SER A 44 -25.46 1.76 -2.37
CA SER A 44 -24.09 1.89 -2.86
C SER A 44 -23.62 0.58 -3.47
N LEU A 45 -22.91 0.64 -4.61
CA LEU A 45 -22.29 -0.52 -5.27
C LEU A 45 -21.47 -1.38 -4.31
N ARG A 46 -20.85 -0.74 -3.30
CA ARG A 46 -20.08 -1.41 -2.26
C ARG A 46 -20.95 -2.27 -1.34
N GLU A 47 -22.10 -1.76 -0.90
CA GLU A 47 -23.03 -2.50 -0.05
C GLU A 47 -23.62 -3.70 -0.80
N LEU A 48 -23.99 -3.50 -2.07
CA LEU A 48 -24.41 -4.57 -2.98
C LEU A 48 -23.34 -5.65 -3.10
N LEU A 49 -22.08 -5.24 -3.33
CA LEU A 49 -20.97 -6.18 -3.46
C LEU A 49 -20.76 -6.96 -2.16
N PHE A 50 -20.90 -6.32 -0.99
CA PHE A 50 -20.76 -7.00 0.28
C PHE A 50 -21.84 -8.06 0.47
N MET A 51 -23.09 -7.79 0.08
CA MET A 51 -24.16 -8.79 0.11
C MET A 51 -23.83 -9.96 -0.82
N ALA A 52 -23.46 -9.69 -2.07
CA ALA A 52 -23.12 -10.71 -3.05
C ALA A 52 -21.92 -11.58 -2.63
N ILE A 53 -20.87 -10.96 -2.06
CA ILE A 53 -19.71 -11.70 -1.51
C ILE A 53 -20.14 -12.67 -0.41
N THR A 54 -21.02 -12.25 0.49
CA THR A 54 -21.38 -13.06 1.67
C THR A 54 -22.22 -14.30 1.36
N ASP A 55 -22.73 -14.43 0.14
CA ASP A 55 -23.42 -15.64 -0.33
C ASP A 55 -22.46 -16.80 -0.67
N PHE A 56 -21.15 -16.54 -0.72
CA PHE A 56 -20.10 -17.52 -1.02
C PHE A 56 -19.29 -17.88 0.23
N GLU A 57 -18.64 -19.05 0.22
CA GLU A 57 -17.65 -19.36 1.25
C GLU A 57 -16.44 -18.40 1.12
N PRO A 58 -15.81 -17.98 2.23
CA PRO A 58 -14.78 -16.94 2.19
C PRO A 58 -13.61 -17.21 1.27
N SER A 59 -13.12 -18.46 1.22
CA SER A 59 -12.04 -18.85 0.33
C SER A 59 -12.47 -18.77 -1.14
N GLU A 60 -13.73 -19.11 -1.45
CA GLU A 60 -14.28 -19.00 -2.79
C GLU A 60 -14.39 -17.52 -3.21
N ALA A 61 -14.94 -16.67 -2.34
CA ALA A 61 -15.00 -15.24 -2.59
C ALA A 61 -13.62 -14.61 -2.73
N ALA A 62 -12.65 -15.01 -1.89
CA ALA A 62 -11.27 -14.58 -2.01
C ALA A 62 -10.69 -14.96 -3.38
N GLY A 63 -10.92 -16.20 -3.83
CA GLY A 63 -10.50 -16.66 -5.15
C GLY A 63 -11.07 -15.81 -6.29
N ILE A 64 -12.36 -15.43 -6.22
CA ILE A 64 -13.01 -14.57 -7.21
C ILE A 64 -12.35 -13.17 -7.27
N VAL A 65 -12.17 -12.52 -6.11
CA VAL A 65 -11.58 -11.17 -6.06
C VAL A 65 -10.11 -11.18 -6.48
N LEU A 66 -9.34 -12.19 -6.05
CA LEU A 66 -7.94 -12.39 -6.44
C LEU A 66 -7.81 -12.57 -7.95
N ARG A 67 -8.64 -13.42 -8.55
CA ARG A 67 -8.67 -13.67 -9.99
C ARG A 67 -9.00 -12.42 -10.78
N TYR A 68 -9.96 -11.62 -10.30
CA TYR A 68 -10.28 -10.34 -10.92
C TYR A 68 -9.09 -9.38 -10.94
N LYS A 69 -8.43 -9.18 -9.79
CA LYS A 69 -7.40 -8.14 -9.68
C LYS A 69 -5.99 -8.61 -10.09
N LEU A 70 -5.68 -9.88 -9.88
CA LEU A 70 -4.33 -10.45 -10.00
C LEU A 70 -4.25 -11.65 -10.96
N GLY A 71 -5.31 -12.01 -11.69
CA GLY A 71 -5.30 -13.15 -12.62
C GLY A 71 -4.29 -13.04 -13.78
N ASN A 72 -3.81 -11.83 -14.08
CA ASN A 72 -2.73 -11.62 -15.06
C ASN A 72 -1.32 -11.78 -14.48
N LYS A 73 -1.19 -11.82 -13.14
CA LYS A 73 0.09 -11.94 -12.42
C LYS A 73 0.26 -13.28 -11.70
N LEU A 74 -0.86 -13.92 -11.32
CA LEU A 74 -0.88 -15.16 -10.55
C LEU A 74 -1.52 -16.28 -11.36
N THR A 75 -0.96 -17.48 -11.21
CA THR A 75 -1.56 -18.71 -11.74
C THR A 75 -2.78 -19.14 -10.91
N GLU A 76 -3.61 -20.01 -11.49
CA GLU A 76 -4.74 -20.64 -10.80
C GLU A 76 -4.35 -21.27 -9.46
N GLY A 77 -3.29 -22.09 -9.46
CA GLY A 77 -2.82 -22.74 -8.24
C GLY A 77 -2.32 -21.76 -7.17
N GLN A 78 -1.74 -20.62 -7.58
CA GLN A 78 -1.36 -19.56 -6.64
C GLN A 78 -2.58 -18.86 -6.07
N ILE A 79 -3.59 -18.55 -6.89
CA ILE A 79 -4.84 -17.95 -6.44
C ILE A 79 -5.54 -18.86 -5.45
N ASP A 80 -5.67 -20.15 -5.77
CA ASP A 80 -6.29 -21.14 -4.88
C ASP A 80 -5.54 -21.21 -3.54
N GLN A 81 -4.21 -21.27 -3.56
CA GLN A 81 -3.41 -21.29 -2.34
C GLN A 81 -3.60 -20.02 -1.50
N ILE A 82 -3.44 -18.84 -2.12
CA ILE A 82 -3.56 -17.54 -1.45
C ILE A 82 -4.97 -17.37 -0.87
N SER A 83 -6.01 -17.77 -1.60
CA SER A 83 -7.41 -17.64 -1.14
C SER A 83 -7.69 -18.39 0.16
N ASN A 84 -6.97 -19.50 0.40
CA ASN A 84 -7.03 -20.26 1.65
C ASN A 84 -6.13 -19.65 2.72
N ASP A 85 -4.90 -19.30 2.38
CA ASP A 85 -3.91 -18.76 3.32
C ASP A 85 -4.35 -17.41 3.92
N MET A 86 -5.05 -16.58 3.14
CA MET A 86 -5.59 -15.29 3.58
C MET A 86 -6.62 -15.41 4.71
N LEU A 87 -7.16 -16.60 4.99
CA LEU A 87 -8.06 -16.81 6.14
C LEU A 87 -7.29 -17.02 7.45
N LEU A 88 -6.02 -17.43 7.35
CA LEU A 88 -5.19 -17.79 8.50
C LEU A 88 -4.19 -16.69 8.81
N ASP A 89 -3.55 -16.15 7.78
CA ASP A 89 -2.41 -15.25 7.90
C ASP A 89 -2.59 -13.95 7.10
N LYS A 90 -1.80 -12.94 7.46
CA LYS A 90 -1.75 -11.66 6.74
C LYS A 90 -0.85 -11.77 5.52
N VAL A 91 -1.28 -12.55 4.53
CA VAL A 91 -0.49 -12.82 3.31
C VAL A 91 0.04 -11.53 2.67
N CYS A 92 -0.76 -10.44 2.68
CA CYS A 92 -0.35 -9.13 2.17
C CYS A 92 0.90 -8.51 2.83
N GLU A 93 1.28 -8.92 4.04
CA GLU A 93 2.45 -8.40 4.76
C GLU A 93 3.71 -9.24 4.56
N GLU A 94 3.56 -10.49 4.11
CA GLU A 94 4.61 -11.51 4.08
C GLU A 94 4.85 -12.10 2.68
N TYR A 95 4.03 -11.73 1.69
CA TYR A 95 4.16 -12.26 0.33
C TYR A 95 5.54 -11.93 -0.26
N PRO A 96 6.26 -12.91 -0.85
CA PRO A 96 7.65 -12.71 -1.30
C PRO A 96 7.80 -11.62 -2.35
N GLU A 97 6.87 -11.56 -3.31
CA GLU A 97 6.84 -10.54 -4.34
C GLU A 97 6.23 -9.24 -3.78
N MET A 98 7.09 -8.29 -3.40
CA MET A 98 6.66 -7.02 -2.78
C MET A 98 5.66 -6.23 -3.64
N GLU A 99 5.74 -6.34 -4.97
CA GLU A 99 4.80 -5.69 -5.89
C GLU A 99 3.34 -6.16 -5.73
N LEU A 100 3.13 -7.33 -5.12
CA LEU A 100 1.82 -7.91 -4.86
C LEU A 100 1.29 -7.59 -3.46
N GLN A 101 2.12 -7.09 -2.55
CA GLN A 101 1.70 -6.81 -1.17
C GLN A 101 0.60 -5.74 -1.10
N ALA A 102 0.71 -4.66 -1.87
CA ALA A 102 -0.31 -3.62 -1.93
C ALA A 102 -1.66 -4.14 -2.45
N PRO A 103 -1.77 -4.75 -3.66
CA PRO A 103 -3.05 -5.27 -4.12
C PRO A 103 -3.62 -6.35 -3.19
N LEU A 104 -2.76 -7.23 -2.63
CA LEU A 104 -3.20 -8.22 -1.63
C LEU A 104 -3.78 -7.55 -0.38
N PHE A 105 -3.21 -6.44 0.09
CA PHE A 105 -3.75 -5.67 1.21
C PHE A 105 -5.16 -5.17 0.89
N HIS A 106 -5.37 -4.57 -0.28
CA HIS A 106 -6.69 -4.04 -0.66
C HIS A 106 -7.75 -5.14 -0.82
N ILE A 107 -7.38 -6.29 -1.36
CA ILE A 107 -8.25 -7.48 -1.47
C ILE A 107 -8.59 -8.00 -0.07
N ASN A 108 -7.58 -8.15 0.79
CA ASN A 108 -7.77 -8.60 2.16
C ASN A 108 -8.71 -7.66 2.94
N GLN A 109 -8.55 -6.34 2.83
CA GLN A 109 -9.38 -5.38 3.54
C GLN A 109 -10.83 -5.32 3.02
N LEU A 110 -11.03 -5.51 1.71
CA LEU A 110 -12.37 -5.65 1.15
C LEU A 110 -13.09 -6.84 1.78
N LEU A 111 -12.43 -8.00 1.79
CA LEU A 111 -12.97 -9.26 2.32
C LEU A 111 -13.11 -9.25 3.85
N PHE A 112 -12.15 -8.66 4.57
CA PHE A 112 -12.21 -8.42 6.01
C PHE A 112 -13.50 -7.68 6.38
N LYS A 113 -13.81 -6.59 5.66
CA LYS A 113 -15.01 -5.78 5.91
C LYS A 113 -16.29 -6.50 5.46
N ALA A 114 -16.29 -7.17 4.31
CA ALA A 114 -17.45 -7.92 3.83
C ALA A 114 -17.87 -9.05 4.79
N TYR A 115 -16.90 -9.78 5.36
CA TYR A 115 -17.15 -10.89 6.28
C TYR A 115 -17.04 -10.52 7.77
N ASN A 116 -17.12 -9.24 8.13
CA ASN A 116 -17.08 -8.77 9.52
C ASN A 116 -15.90 -9.32 10.34
N GLY A 117 -14.70 -9.37 9.74
CA GLY A 117 -13.46 -9.73 10.40
C GLY A 117 -13.07 -11.21 10.34
N LYS A 118 -13.66 -11.99 9.43
CA LYS A 118 -13.26 -13.40 9.20
C LYS A 118 -11.85 -13.56 8.64
N PHE A 119 -11.39 -12.58 7.85
CA PHE A 119 -9.99 -12.49 7.41
C PHE A 119 -9.17 -11.78 8.50
N PRO A 120 -7.84 -11.98 8.59
CA PRO A 120 -6.98 -11.20 9.46
C PRO A 120 -6.96 -9.72 9.06
N SER A 121 -7.00 -8.80 10.03
CA SER A 121 -6.87 -7.36 9.74
C SER A 121 -5.41 -6.96 9.48
N SER A 122 -5.21 -6.03 8.55
CA SER A 122 -3.92 -5.40 8.23
C SER A 122 -4.15 -3.89 8.13
N SER A 123 -3.08 -3.12 7.98
CA SER A 123 -3.17 -1.66 7.93
C SER A 123 -2.17 -1.07 6.95
N ALA A 124 -2.47 0.13 6.46
CA ALA A 124 -1.55 1.01 5.76
C ALA A 124 -1.17 2.19 6.67
N THR A 125 0.01 2.76 6.42
CA THR A 125 0.45 4.01 7.02
C THR A 125 0.45 5.09 5.95
N ILE A 126 -0.21 6.21 6.25
CA ILE A 126 -0.20 7.42 5.43
C ILE A 126 0.59 8.48 6.20
N ILE A 127 1.64 8.99 5.56
CA ILE A 127 2.53 10.03 6.09
C ILE A 127 2.36 11.28 5.24
N LYS A 128 2.06 12.40 5.87
CA LYS A 128 2.11 13.73 5.24
C LYS A 128 3.30 14.48 5.77
N CYS A 129 4.10 15.01 4.87
CA CYS A 129 5.32 15.73 5.23
C CYS A 129 5.63 16.88 4.30
N LEU A 130 6.44 17.79 4.81
CA LEU A 130 7.12 18.84 4.07
C LEU A 130 8.57 18.42 3.87
N ILE A 131 9.09 18.54 2.65
CA ILE A 131 10.50 18.30 2.34
C ILE A 131 11.01 19.50 1.55
N THR A 132 11.96 20.22 2.12
CA THR A 132 12.57 21.41 1.52
C THR A 132 14.07 21.20 1.31
N PHE A 133 14.62 21.81 0.26
CA PHE A 133 16.05 21.77 -0.06
C PHE A 133 16.65 23.17 0.01
N GLN A 134 17.87 23.28 0.55
CA GLN A 134 18.53 24.59 0.73
C GLN A 134 19.08 25.16 -0.58
N ASP A 135 19.52 24.29 -1.51
CA ASP A 135 20.32 24.71 -2.68
C ASP A 135 19.61 24.51 -4.04
N GLU A 136 18.49 23.79 -4.09
CA GLU A 136 17.71 23.57 -5.33
C GLU A 136 16.19 23.65 -5.05
N PRO A 137 15.46 24.60 -5.67
CA PRO A 137 14.07 24.87 -5.30
C PRO A 137 13.03 23.92 -5.91
N GLU A 138 13.40 23.03 -6.84
CA GLU A 138 12.47 22.10 -7.51
C GLU A 138 13.17 20.78 -7.84
N LYS A 139 12.94 19.76 -7.01
CA LYS A 139 13.36 18.39 -7.30
C LYS A 139 12.17 17.45 -7.14
N ASN A 140 11.84 16.76 -8.23
CA ASN A 140 10.89 15.65 -8.17
C ASN A 140 11.56 14.51 -7.42
N LEU A 141 11.13 14.28 -6.18
CA LEU A 141 11.61 13.15 -5.39
C LEU A 141 10.92 11.87 -5.86
N ASN A 142 11.70 10.87 -6.20
CA ASN A 142 11.19 9.52 -6.42
C ASN A 142 11.08 8.77 -5.07
N LYS A 143 10.48 7.58 -5.10
CA LYS A 143 10.25 6.77 -3.90
C LYS A 143 11.54 6.38 -3.18
N GLU A 144 12.60 6.05 -3.92
CA GLU A 144 13.93 5.77 -3.36
C GLU A 144 14.46 6.95 -2.54
N MET A 145 14.44 8.16 -3.11
CA MET A 145 14.89 9.37 -2.44
C MET A 145 14.05 9.66 -1.19
N ILE A 146 12.73 9.49 -1.27
CA ILE A 146 11.83 9.67 -0.13
C ILE A 146 12.15 8.68 1.01
N LEU A 147 12.41 7.41 0.70
CA LEU A 147 12.77 6.42 1.71
C LEU A 147 14.11 6.74 2.39
N ARG A 148 15.10 7.19 1.62
CA ARG A 148 16.39 7.63 2.18
C ARG A 148 16.25 8.84 3.11
N ILE A 149 15.39 9.78 2.78
CA ILE A 149 15.08 10.93 3.65
C ILE A 149 14.32 10.46 4.90
N LEU A 150 13.32 9.57 4.73
CA LEU A 150 12.56 8.99 5.85
C LEU A 150 13.46 8.21 6.82
N ASN A 151 14.52 7.57 6.32
CA ASN A 151 15.47 6.79 7.11
C ASN A 151 15.93 7.54 8.37
N ASP A 152 16.21 8.83 8.27
CA ASP A 152 16.78 9.61 9.38
C ASP A 152 15.74 9.87 10.50
N GLY A 153 14.45 9.79 10.19
CA GLY A 153 13.34 9.92 11.14
C GLY A 153 12.77 8.60 11.67
N LEU A 154 13.23 7.45 11.16
CA LEU A 154 12.73 6.12 11.55
C LEU A 154 13.56 5.50 12.69
N SER A 155 12.92 4.69 13.54
CA SER A 155 13.58 3.86 14.55
C SER A 155 14.49 2.81 13.92
N ASP A 156 15.65 2.52 14.53
CA ASP A 156 16.58 1.47 14.07
C ASP A 156 15.97 0.05 14.08
N ARG A 157 14.83 -0.13 14.76
CA ARG A 157 14.09 -1.39 14.78
C ARG A 157 13.21 -1.59 13.55
N ASN A 158 12.97 -0.54 12.77
CA ASN A 158 12.12 -0.57 11.59
C ASN A 158 12.58 -1.66 10.61
N ILE A 159 11.63 -2.41 10.05
CA ILE A 159 11.94 -3.57 9.21
C ILE A 159 12.60 -3.16 7.89
N VAL A 160 12.17 -2.06 7.26
CA VAL A 160 12.76 -1.57 6.00
C VAL A 160 14.22 -1.22 6.22
N LYS A 161 14.54 -0.50 7.31
CA LYS A 161 15.94 -0.22 7.69
C LYS A 161 16.79 -1.47 7.81
N ARG A 162 16.28 -2.51 8.46
CA ARG A 162 17.04 -3.74 8.72
C ARG A 162 17.23 -4.60 7.47
N LEU A 163 16.26 -4.61 6.58
CA LEU A 163 16.31 -5.40 5.34
C LEU A 163 17.11 -4.71 4.23
N PHE A 164 17.07 -3.38 4.17
CA PHE A 164 17.59 -2.57 3.07
C PHE A 164 18.62 -1.53 3.53
N GLU A 165 19.48 -1.89 4.49
CA GLU A 165 20.41 -0.96 5.14
C GLU A 165 21.33 -0.25 4.12
N GLU A 166 21.91 -0.98 3.18
CA GLU A 166 22.83 -0.42 2.18
C GLU A 166 22.11 0.45 1.15
N GLN A 167 20.89 0.07 0.75
CA GLN A 167 20.04 0.83 -0.15
C GLN A 167 19.58 2.15 0.49
N MET A 168 19.18 2.10 1.76
CA MET A 168 18.76 3.27 2.56
C MET A 168 19.93 4.26 2.78
N LYS A 169 21.17 3.77 2.89
CA LYS A 169 22.37 4.61 2.96
C LYS A 169 22.79 5.20 1.61
N GLY A 170 22.23 4.72 0.51
CA GLY A 170 22.62 5.12 -0.84
C GLY A 170 23.87 4.44 -1.38
N ASN A 171 24.26 3.31 -0.79
CA ASN A 171 25.39 2.51 -1.23
C ASN A 171 25.03 1.53 -2.37
N MET A 172 23.73 1.33 -2.63
CA MET A 172 23.19 0.41 -3.65
C MET A 172 21.91 0.98 -4.26
N GLU A 173 21.60 0.56 -5.50
CA GLU A 173 20.30 0.79 -6.14
C GLU A 173 19.17 0.25 -5.26
N PHE A 174 18.01 0.91 -5.29
CA PHE A 174 16.88 0.55 -4.43
C PHE A 174 15.59 0.28 -5.23
N PRO A 175 15.57 -0.72 -6.12
CA PRO A 175 14.38 -1.02 -6.94
C PRO A 175 13.14 -1.38 -6.09
N GLU A 176 13.33 -1.98 -4.91
CA GLU A 176 12.24 -2.33 -3.98
C GLU A 176 11.51 -1.10 -3.43
N ALA A 177 12.11 0.09 -3.50
CA ALA A 177 11.47 1.34 -3.10
C ALA A 177 10.12 1.56 -3.80
N GLU A 178 10.00 1.10 -5.05
CA GLU A 178 8.76 1.16 -5.83
C GLU A 178 7.60 0.37 -5.22
N HIS A 179 7.93 -0.63 -4.39
CA HIS A 179 6.97 -1.53 -3.78
C HIS A 179 6.84 -1.33 -2.27
N ILE A 180 7.84 -0.70 -1.62
CA ILE A 180 7.75 -0.24 -0.23
C ILE A 180 6.81 0.97 -0.14
N ILE A 181 6.99 1.97 -1.01
CA ILE A 181 6.05 3.08 -1.13
C ILE A 181 5.00 2.70 -2.18
N TRP A 182 3.79 2.41 -1.71
CA TRP A 182 2.66 2.00 -2.56
C TRP A 182 2.18 3.16 -3.42
N ASP A 183 2.10 4.35 -2.84
CA ASP A 183 1.70 5.58 -3.53
C ASP A 183 2.50 6.77 -3.00
N LEU A 184 2.88 7.66 -3.91
CA LEU A 184 3.62 8.89 -3.62
C LEU A 184 2.97 10.05 -4.37
N GLN A 185 2.38 10.97 -3.64
CA GLN A 185 1.73 12.16 -4.19
C GLN A 185 2.48 13.42 -3.78
N ASN A 186 2.53 14.39 -4.69
CA ASN A 186 3.00 15.74 -4.44
C ASN A 186 1.88 16.73 -4.79
N PRO A 187 0.92 16.97 -3.87
CA PRO A 187 -0.26 17.79 -4.17
C PRO A 187 0.07 19.29 -4.26
N GLU A 188 1.11 19.73 -3.56
CA GLU A 188 1.57 21.11 -3.49
C GLU A 188 3.09 21.14 -3.39
N LYS A 189 3.69 22.29 -3.70
CA LYS A 189 5.14 22.48 -3.56
C LYS A 189 5.62 22.03 -2.17
N ASP A 190 6.70 21.25 -2.16
CA ASP A 190 7.37 20.70 -0.98
C ASP A 190 6.50 19.76 -0.12
N LYS A 191 5.22 19.55 -0.45
CA LYS A 191 4.31 18.67 0.27
C LYS A 191 4.28 17.29 -0.35
N TYR A 192 4.43 16.27 0.47
CA TYR A 192 4.38 14.87 0.04
C TYR A 192 3.36 14.09 0.88
N ILE A 193 2.61 13.22 0.20
CA ILE A 193 1.77 12.20 0.84
C ILE A 193 2.32 10.84 0.43
N ILE A 194 2.72 10.05 1.43
CA ILE A 194 3.36 8.75 1.25
C ILE A 194 2.41 7.71 1.82
N THR A 195 2.04 6.74 1.00
CA THR A 195 1.26 5.58 1.43
C THR A 195 2.12 4.32 1.37
N THR A 196 2.15 3.56 2.46
CA THR A 196 2.96 2.34 2.60
C THR A 196 2.26 1.34 3.50
N SER A 197 2.77 0.11 3.55
CA SER A 197 2.30 -0.92 4.49
C SER A 197 2.52 -0.48 5.94
N GLY A 198 1.50 -0.66 6.77
CA GLY A 198 1.62 -0.50 8.21
C GLY A 198 2.51 -1.58 8.87
N ASN A 199 2.83 -2.66 8.16
CA ASN A 199 3.86 -3.60 8.63
C ASN A 199 5.28 -3.09 8.34
N LEU A 200 5.48 -2.41 7.20
CA LEU A 200 6.79 -1.92 6.77
C LEU A 200 7.21 -0.65 7.50
N ILE A 201 6.30 0.32 7.62
CA ILE A 201 6.54 1.57 8.37
C ILE A 201 5.37 1.79 9.32
N LYS A 202 5.59 1.52 10.60
CA LYS A 202 4.60 1.76 11.66
C LYS A 202 4.63 3.21 12.09
N LYS A 203 3.47 3.75 12.45
CA LYS A 203 3.38 5.12 12.99
C LYS A 203 4.27 5.30 14.21
N GLU A 204 4.35 4.30 15.07
CA GLU A 204 5.12 4.29 16.31
C GLU A 204 6.64 4.21 16.06
N GLU A 205 7.07 3.88 14.85
CA GLU A 205 8.47 3.82 14.45
C GLU A 205 8.98 5.13 13.85
N ILE A 206 8.11 6.12 13.62
CA ILE A 206 8.53 7.48 13.26
C ILE A 206 8.85 8.22 14.56
N ILE A 207 10.13 8.36 14.85
CA ILE A 207 10.65 8.80 16.16
C ILE A 207 10.98 10.29 16.22
N SER A 208 10.98 10.98 15.07
CA SER A 208 11.11 12.43 14.98
C SER A 208 9.97 13.03 14.16
N SER A 209 9.63 14.27 14.48
CA SER A 209 8.69 15.08 13.69
C SER A 209 9.40 16.07 12.76
N GLU A 210 10.69 16.31 12.97
CA GLU A 210 11.50 17.16 12.10
C GLU A 210 12.97 16.70 12.16
N TRP A 211 13.64 16.70 11.01
CA TRP A 211 15.07 16.45 10.93
C TRP A 211 15.67 17.08 9.68
N GLU A 212 16.97 17.31 9.72
CA GLU A 212 17.78 17.71 8.58
C GLU A 212 18.75 16.59 8.23
N GLY A 213 19.13 16.52 6.96
CA GLY A 213 20.07 15.52 6.49
C GLY A 213 20.68 15.91 5.16
N GLU A 214 21.52 15.01 4.65
CA GLU A 214 22.12 15.15 3.34
C GLU A 214 21.74 13.99 2.44
N LEU A 215 21.02 14.29 1.36
CA LEU A 215 20.71 13.31 0.33
C LEU A 215 21.85 13.22 -0.67
N THR A 216 22.43 12.03 -0.77
CA THR A 216 23.36 11.66 -1.84
C THR A 216 22.55 11.10 -3.00
N VAL A 217 22.56 11.80 -4.14
CA VAL A 217 21.96 11.28 -5.37
C VAL A 217 23.08 10.59 -6.14
N SER A 218 23.01 9.26 -6.24
CA SER A 218 23.90 8.50 -7.13
C SER A 218 23.64 8.94 -8.58
N GLU A 219 24.67 9.37 -9.31
CA GLU A 219 24.58 9.80 -10.71
C GLU A 219 24.38 8.64 -11.71
N LEU A 220 23.96 7.46 -11.26
CA LEU A 220 23.83 6.27 -12.11
C LEU A 220 22.39 6.10 -12.63
N ALA A 221 21.99 6.96 -13.57
CA ALA A 221 21.01 6.66 -14.62
C ALA A 221 20.94 7.83 -15.61
N SER A 222 21.87 7.85 -16.56
CA SER A 222 21.74 8.58 -17.84
C SER A 222 21.50 7.58 -18.96
#